data_AF-A0A9D6E8V1-F1
#
_entry.id   AF-A0A9D6E8V1-F1
#
_cell.length_a   1.000
_cell.length_b   1.000
_cell.length_c   1.000
_cell.angle_alpha   90.00
_cell.angle_beta   90.00
_cell.angle_gamma   90.00
#
_symmetry.space_group_name_H-M   'P 1'
#
loop_
_entity.id
_entity.type
_entity.pdbx_description
1 polymer ?
#
loop_
_entity_poly.entity_id
_entity_poly.type
_entity_poly.pdbx_seq_one_letter_code
_entity_poly.pdbx_strand_id
1 'polypeptide(L)' 'SAQAAIQRGVERALRGTLTRPPTVTRPVAVELEYSTAIYAEVAEGIPGVRRQGYSTVGFTTPDYPAAYRLIRVLYRHLQP' A
#
# COMPACT_ATOMS: atom_id res chain seq x y z
N SER A 1 24.37 10.97 -17.18
CA SER A 1 23.21 11.85 -16.92
C SER A 1 22.01 11.02 -16.49
N ALA A 2 21.05 11.62 -15.78
CA ALA A 2 19.80 10.96 -15.36
C ALA A 2 19.00 10.41 -16.56
N GLN A 3 18.95 11.17 -17.65
CA GLN A 3 18.29 10.77 -18.91
C GLN A 3 18.85 9.47 -19.49
N ALA A 4 20.18 9.31 -19.52
CA ALA A 4 20.81 8.09 -20.01
C ALA A 4 20.51 6.86 -19.12
N ALA A 5 20.32 7.07 -17.81
CA ALA A 5 19.94 6.00 -16.89
C ALA A 5 18.48 5.56 -17.09
N ILE A 6 17.56 6.52 -17.27
CA ILE A 6 16.15 6.25 -17.57
C ILE A 6 16.04 5.48 -18.88
N GLN A 7 16.71 5.95 -19.94
CA GLN A 7 16.67 5.31 -21.26
C GLN A 7 17.13 3.84 -21.20
N ARG A 8 18.27 3.56 -20.55
CA ARG A 8 18.75 2.18 -20.35
C ARG A 8 17.77 1.32 -19.54
N GLY A 9 17.11 1.91 -18.55
CA GLY A 9 16.08 1.25 -17.75
C GLY A 9 14.87 0.82 -18.59
N VAL A 10 14.38 1.73 -19.44
CA VAL A 10 13.26 1.46 -20.36
C VAL A 10 13.64 0.40 -21.39
N GLU A 11 14.82 0.50 -22.00
CA GLU A 11 15.30 -0.50 -22.96
C GLU A 11 15.41 -1.89 -22.34
N ARG A 12 15.91 -1.98 -21.10
CA ARG A 12 15.96 -3.23 -20.33
C ARG A 12 14.55 -3.75 -20.03
N ALA A 13 13.61 -2.85 -19.75
CA ALA A 13 12.22 -3.17 -19.49
C ALA A 13 11.51 -3.80 -20.69
N LEU A 14 11.64 -3.18 -21.86
CA LEU A 14 11.03 -3.62 -23.10
C LEU A 14 11.61 -4.96 -23.60
N ARG A 15 12.88 -5.26 -23.28
CA ARG A 15 13.50 -6.56 -23.59
C ARG A 15 12.98 -7.72 -22.73
N GLY A 16 11.92 -7.53 -21.93
CA GLY A 16 11.25 -8.60 -21.19
C GLY A 16 12.04 -9.13 -19.99
N THR A 17 13.10 -8.43 -19.57
CA THR A 17 13.84 -8.77 -18.34
C THR A 17 13.16 -8.27 -17.07
N LEU A 18 11.98 -7.65 -17.19
CA LEU A 18 11.17 -7.28 -16.03
C LEU A 18 10.49 -8.52 -15.47
N THR A 19 10.74 -8.71 -14.19
CA THR A 19 10.13 -9.70 -13.30
C THR A 19 8.63 -9.81 -13.52
N ARG A 20 8.12 -11.04 -13.52
CA ARG A 20 6.68 -11.35 -13.59
C ARG A 20 5.91 -10.47 -12.59
N PRO A 21 4.70 -9.99 -12.93
CA PRO A 21 3.88 -9.26 -11.98
C PRO A 21 3.73 -10.04 -10.67
N PRO A 22 3.81 -9.37 -9.51
CA PRO A 22 3.57 -10.03 -8.24
C PRO A 22 2.16 -10.61 -8.23
N THR A 23 2.03 -11.86 -7.77
CA THR A 23 0.72 -12.48 -7.57
C THR A 23 0.22 -12.09 -6.18
N VAL A 24 -0.94 -11.44 -6.12
CA VAL A 24 -1.61 -11.11 -4.86
C VAL A 24 -2.66 -12.17 -4.57
N THR A 25 -2.50 -12.89 -3.47
CA THR A 25 -3.48 -13.88 -3.01
C THR A 25 -4.71 -13.18 -2.42
N ARG A 26 -5.89 -13.82 -2.56
CA ARG A 26 -7.14 -13.35 -1.98
C ARG A 26 -7.53 -14.25 -0.80
N PRO A 27 -8.06 -13.69 0.31
CA PRO A 27 -8.29 -12.26 0.55
C PRO A 27 -6.98 -11.48 0.79
N VAL A 28 -7.01 -10.17 0.58
CA VAL A 28 -5.86 -9.28 0.76
C VAL A 28 -5.83 -8.75 2.18
N ALA A 29 -4.79 -9.08 2.92
CA ALA A 29 -4.46 -8.48 4.20
C ALA A 29 -3.48 -7.32 4.01
N VAL A 30 -3.74 -6.21 4.69
CA VAL A 30 -2.92 -5.00 4.64
C VAL A 30 -2.60 -4.57 6.06
N GLU A 31 -1.35 -4.17 6.29
CA GLU A 31 -0.90 -3.51 7.51
C GLU A 31 -0.34 -2.14 7.13
N LEU A 32 -0.72 -1.12 7.89
CA LEU A 32 -0.30 0.27 7.70
C LEU A 32 0.27 0.80 9.01
N GLU A 33 1.54 1.18 8.97
CA GLU A 33 2.22 1.86 10.07
C GLU A 33 2.18 3.37 9.85
N TYR A 34 1.70 4.09 10.86
CA TYR A 34 1.70 5.54 10.90
C TYR A 34 2.92 6.07 11.65
N SER A 35 3.28 7.33 11.37
CA SER A 35 4.37 8.03 12.07
C SER A 35 4.05 8.32 13.54
N THR A 36 2.77 8.36 13.92
CA THR A 36 2.31 8.57 15.30
C THR A 36 1.17 7.64 15.64
N ALA A 37 1.03 7.29 16.93
CA ALA A 37 -0.07 6.47 17.42
C ALA A 37 -1.45 7.14 17.30
N ILE A 38 -1.49 8.47 17.23
CA ILE A 38 -2.74 9.23 17.10
C ILE A 38 -3.45 8.87 15.80
N TYR A 39 -2.72 8.77 14.69
CA TYR A 39 -3.32 8.39 13.40
C TYR A 39 -3.82 6.94 13.39
N ALA A 40 -3.12 6.03 14.08
CA ALA A 40 -3.57 4.66 14.23
C ALA A 40 -4.87 4.57 15.04
N GLU A 41 -5.01 5.37 16.09
CA GLU A 41 -6.22 5.46 16.91
C GLU A 41 -7.41 6.00 16.10
N VAL A 42 -7.21 7.06 15.32
CA VAL A 42 -8.28 7.59 14.45
C VAL A 42 -8.64 6.58 13.35
N ALA A 43 -7.65 5.90 12.77
CA ALA A 43 -7.88 4.88 11.75
C ALA A 43 -8.70 3.68 12.26
N GLU A 44 -8.53 3.28 13.51
CA GLU A 44 -9.29 2.20 14.13
C GLU A 44 -10.79 2.50 14.26
N GLY A 45 -11.18 3.78 14.22
CA GLY A 45 -12.60 4.18 14.13
C GLY A 45 -13.29 3.79 12.82
N ILE A 46 -12.54 3.38 11.79
CA ILE A 46 -13.09 2.98 10.50
C ILE A 46 -13.53 1.50 10.56
N PRO A 47 -14.77 1.17 10.16
CA PRO A 47 -15.25 -0.20 10.17
C PRO A 47 -14.33 -1.17 9.42
N GLY A 48 -13.97 -2.26 10.08
CA GLY A 48 -13.10 -3.30 9.52
C GLY A 48 -11.60 -3.04 9.66
N VAL A 49 -11.20 -1.87 10.16
CA VAL A 49 -9.81 -1.57 10.55
C VAL A 49 -9.62 -1.96 12.02
N ARG A 50 -8.49 -2.59 12.33
CA ARG A 50 -8.13 -3.04 13.68
C ARG A 50 -6.72 -2.61 14.03
N ARG A 51 -6.49 -2.19 15.27
CA ARG A 51 -5.12 -1.92 15.73
C ARG A 51 -4.35 -3.22 15.90
N GLN A 52 -3.14 -3.26 15.37
CA GLN A 52 -2.22 -4.40 15.44
C GLN A 52 -0.92 -4.09 16.20
N GLY A 53 -0.70 -2.82 16.55
CA GLY A 53 0.45 -2.36 17.31
C GLY A 53 0.28 -0.94 17.84
N TYR A 54 1.37 -0.32 18.26
CA TYR A 54 1.33 1.04 18.81
C TYR A 54 0.85 2.08 17.77
N SER A 55 1.45 2.08 16.58
CA SER A 55 1.09 2.98 15.47
C SER A 55 0.66 2.23 14.21
N THR A 56 0.35 0.94 14.33
CA THR A 56 0.02 0.08 13.18
C THR A 56 -1.43 -0.38 13.24
N VAL A 57 -2.11 -0.29 12.10
CA VAL A 57 -3.45 -0.84 11.89
C VAL A 57 -3.45 -1.86 10.76
N GLY A 58 -4.36 -2.82 10.83
CA GLY A 58 -4.57 -3.81 9.78
C GLY A 58 -6.04 -3.94 9.40
N PHE A 59 -6.25 -4.43 8.18
CA PHE A 59 -7.58 -4.80 7.68
C PHE A 59 -7.47 -5.88 6.61
N THR A 60 -8.59 -6.54 6.32
CA THR A 60 -8.70 -7.56 5.26
C THR A 60 -9.78 -7.16 4.26
N THR A 61 -9.51 -7.37 2.98
CA THR A 61 -10.42 -7.04 1.87
C THR A 61 -10.50 -8.19 0.86
N PRO A 62 -11.57 -8.28 0.05
CA PRO A 62 -11.74 -9.39 -0.89
C PRO A 62 -10.71 -9.40 -2.02
N ASP A 63 -10.23 -8.23 -2.44
CA ASP A 63 -9.31 -8.08 -3.56
C ASP A 63 -8.41 -6.84 -3.44
N TYR A 64 -7.40 -6.78 -4.31
CA TYR A 64 -6.44 -5.68 -4.34
C TYR A 64 -7.07 -4.31 -4.65
N PRO A 65 -8.03 -4.18 -5.59
CA PRO A 65 -8.76 -2.92 -5.77
C PRO A 65 -9.48 -2.42 -4.53
N ALA A 66 -10.12 -3.31 -3.75
CA ALA A 66 -10.78 -2.95 -2.50
C ALA A 66 -9.76 -2.50 -1.45
N ALA A 67 -8.64 -3.24 -1.29
CA ALA A 67 -7.53 -2.82 -0.44
C ALA A 67 -7.05 -1.42 -0.80
N TYR A 68 -6.72 -1.18 -2.07
CA TYR A 68 -6.18 0.09 -2.53
C TYR A 68 -7.14 1.26 -2.31
N ARG A 69 -8.45 1.07 -2.50
CA ARG A 69 -9.46 2.09 -2.19
C ARG A 69 -9.45 2.47 -0.71
N LEU A 70 -9.39 1.49 0.19
CA LEU A 70 -9.36 1.75 1.63
C LEU A 70 -8.06 2.45 2.05
N ILE A 71 -6.91 2.03 1.50
CA ILE A 71 -5.62 2.72 1.69
C ILE A 71 -5.74 4.19 1.28
N ARG A 72 -6.37 4.48 0.13
CA ARG A 72 -6.55 5.86 -0.37
C ARG A 72 -7.44 6.71 0.52
N VAL A 73 -8.48 6.13 1.13
CA VAL A 73 -9.34 6.82 2.11
C VAL A 73 -8.52 7.15 3.36
N LEU A 74 -7.83 6.16 3.92
CA LEU A 74 -6.97 6.34 5.10
C LEU A 74 -5.91 7.41 4.85
N TYR A 75 -5.21 7.33 3.73
CA TYR A 75 -4.21 8.32 3.32
C TYR A 75 -4.79 9.74 3.21
N ARG A 76 -5.92 9.91 2.50
CA ARG A 76 -6.51 11.22 2.23
C ARG A 76 -6.96 11.94 3.50
N HIS A 77 -7.41 11.20 4.50
CA HIS A 77 -8.05 11.77 5.68
C HIS A 77 -7.17 11.73 6.93
N LEU A 78 -6.10 10.93 6.95
CA LEU A 78 -5.27 10.69 8.14
C LEU A 78 -3.78 11.00 7.93
N GLN A 79 -3.36 11.42 6.74
CA GLN A 79 -2.06 12.07 6.58
C GLN A 79 -2.22 13.60 6.52
N PRO A 80 -1.29 14.36 7.13
CA PRO A 80 -1.22 15.82 6.99
C PRO A 80 -0.84 16.25 5.57
#